data_AF-A0A7J6JCE5-F1
#
_entry.id   AF-A0A7J6JCE5-F1
#
_cell.length_a   1.000
_cell.length_b   1.000
_cell.length_c   1.000
_cell.angle_alpha   90.00
_cell.angle_beta   90.00
_cell.angle_gamma   90.00
#
_symmetry.space_group_name_H-M   'P 1'
#
loop_
_entity.id
_entity.type
_entity.pdbx_description
1 polymer ?
#
loop_
_entity_poly.entity_id
_entity_poly.type
_entity_poly.pdbx_seq_one_letter_code
_entity_poly.pdbx_strand_id
1 'polypeptide(L)'
;MLPWLIVLQLKDLHGFWDQDVKTLGSIVCGQADIRDIVTDDLPLWFAELDPSKINFGVALYGRGYTVTDQSCNDLECSFKGPSNAGVCTNSDGVMSLVEIDQLVE
;
A
#
# COMPACT_ATOMS: atom_id res chain seq x y z
N MET A 1 13.50 2.24 32.57
CA MET A 1 13.68 1.97 31.13
C MET A 1 12.28 1.92 30.54
N LEU A 2 11.89 2.90 29.72
CA LEU A 2 10.54 2.97 29.18
C LEU A 2 10.34 1.84 28.15
N PRO A 3 9.24 1.06 28.20
CA PRO A 3 8.97 -0.02 27.26
C PRO A 3 8.34 0.57 26.00
N TRP A 4 9.16 1.17 25.13
CA TRP A 4 8.65 1.67 23.86
C TRP A 4 8.61 0.53 22.84
N LEU A 5 7.44 0.34 22.23
CA LEU A 5 7.17 -0.58 21.14
C LEU A 5 7.18 0.22 19.83
N ILE A 6 7.90 -0.26 18.81
CA ILE A 6 7.86 0.32 17.47
C ILE A 6 6.74 -0.38 16.69
N VAL A 7 5.85 0.40 16.10
CA VAL A 7 4.84 -0.10 15.16
C VAL A 7 5.15 0.47 13.78
N LEU A 8 5.47 -0.41 12.84
CA LEU A 8 5.75 -0.06 11.45
C LEU A 8 4.54 -0.41 10.60
N GLN A 9 4.14 0.49 9.70
CA GLN A 9 2.98 0.30 8.84
C GLN A 9 3.47 -0.21 7.49
N LEU A 10 3.25 -1.51 7.20
CA LEU A 10 3.61 -2.12 5.91
C LEU A 10 2.50 -1.95 4.88
N LYS A 11 1.95 -0.75 4.80
CA LYS A 11 0.78 -0.40 3.99
C LYS A 11 0.91 1.03 3.52
N ASP A 12 0.13 1.40 2.50
CA ASP A 12 0.16 2.74 1.92
C ASP A 12 1.54 3.18 1.41
N LEU A 13 2.42 2.23 1.05
CA LEU A 13 3.68 2.55 0.37
C LEU A 13 3.38 3.15 -1.01
N HIS A 14 2.33 2.64 -1.63
CA HIS A 14 1.84 3.07 -2.94
C HIS A 14 0.34 3.32 -2.92
N GLY A 15 -0.07 4.26 -3.77
CA GLY A 15 -1.46 4.66 -3.96
C GLY A 15 -1.61 5.64 -5.10
N PHE A 16 -2.83 6.11 -5.37
CA PHE A 16 -3.07 7.00 -6.52
C PHE A 16 -2.30 8.34 -6.44
N TRP A 17 -1.86 8.73 -5.24
CA TRP A 17 -1.01 9.91 -5.02
C TRP A 17 0.39 9.78 -5.65
N ASP A 18 0.81 8.58 -6.06
CA ASP A 18 2.08 8.36 -6.76
C ASP A 18 2.17 9.14 -8.09
N GLN A 19 1.03 9.55 -8.65
CA GLN A 19 0.98 10.46 -9.80
C GLN A 19 1.76 11.77 -9.59
N ASP A 20 1.87 12.23 -8.34
CA ASP A 20 2.57 13.46 -7.98
C ASP A 20 4.06 13.22 -7.65
N VAL A 21 4.48 11.96 -7.59
CA VAL A 21 5.87 11.56 -7.33
C VAL A 21 6.67 11.56 -8.63
N LYS A 22 7.57 12.53 -8.77
CA LYS A 22 8.33 12.78 -10.03
C LYS A 22 9.09 11.58 -10.60
N THR A 23 9.48 10.64 -9.74
CA THR A 23 10.26 9.45 -10.13
C THR A 23 9.40 8.20 -10.36
N LEU A 24 8.11 8.22 -9.97
CA LEU A 24 7.16 7.12 -10.19
C LEU A 24 6.12 7.49 -11.25
N GLY A 25 5.35 8.56 -11.00
CA GLY A 25 4.22 8.96 -11.83
C GLY A 25 3.02 8.02 -11.71
N SER A 26 2.13 8.07 -12.70
CA SER A 26 0.85 7.36 -12.66
C SER A 26 0.97 5.88 -13.06
N ILE A 27 1.76 5.10 -12.31
CA ILE A 27 2.00 3.68 -12.51
C ILE A 27 1.42 2.87 -11.35
N VAL A 28 0.70 1.79 -11.65
CA VAL A 28 0.14 0.88 -10.63
C VAL A 28 1.27 0.16 -9.91
N CYS A 29 1.36 0.38 -8.60
CA CYS A 29 2.32 -0.27 -7.71
C CYS A 29 1.58 -1.02 -6.58
N GLY A 30 2.22 -2.04 -6.00
CA GLY A 30 1.63 -2.77 -4.89
C GLY A 30 1.69 -1.95 -3.60
N GLN A 31 0.58 -1.73 -2.90
CA GLN A 31 0.55 -0.91 -1.67
C GLN A 31 1.46 -1.40 -0.51
N ALA A 32 1.95 -2.65 -0.61
CA ALA A 32 2.79 -3.35 0.36
C ALA A 32 3.87 -4.15 -0.39
N ASP A 33 4.61 -3.50 -1.29
CA ASP A 33 5.70 -4.12 -2.04
C ASP A 33 6.84 -4.53 -1.11
N ILE A 34 7.17 -5.83 -1.09
CA ILE A 34 8.19 -6.38 -0.22
C ILE A 34 9.59 -5.79 -0.48
N ARG A 35 9.85 -5.30 -1.69
CA ARG A 35 11.14 -4.69 -2.05
C ARG A 35 11.32 -3.35 -1.34
N ASP A 36 10.25 -2.56 -1.30
CA ASP A 36 10.25 -1.26 -0.61
C ASP A 36 10.29 -1.47 0.90
N ILE A 37 9.50 -2.39 1.43
CA ILE A 37 9.53 -2.78 2.86
C ILE A 37 10.95 -3.16 3.29
N VAL A 38 11.62 -4.04 2.54
CA VAL A 38 12.99 -4.47 2.86
C VAL A 38 13.95 -3.29 2.83
N THR A 39 13.81 -2.38 1.86
CA THR A 39 14.69 -1.22 1.72
C THR A 39 14.48 -0.22 2.86
N ASP A 40 13.23 0.04 3.23
CA ASP A 40 12.84 0.99 4.26
C ASP A 40 13.15 0.49 5.67
N ASP A 41 13.10 -0.82 5.91
CA ASP A 41 13.38 -1.44 7.20
C ASP A 41 14.85 -1.80 7.42
N LEU A 42 15.66 -1.84 6.34
CA LEU A 42 17.09 -2.16 6.42
C LEU A 42 17.88 -1.31 7.44
N PRO A 43 17.62 0.01 7.60
CA PRO A 43 18.28 0.81 8.62
C PRO A 43 18.03 0.32 10.07
N LEU A 44 16.89 -0.30 10.35
CA LEU A 44 16.56 -0.82 11.68
C LEU A 44 17.47 -1.97 12.08
N TRP A 45 17.85 -2.80 11.10
CA TRP A 45 18.83 -3.86 11.28
C TRP A 45 20.21 -3.29 11.63
N PHE A 46 20.68 -2.29 10.87
CA PHE A 46 21.97 -1.65 11.12
C PHE A 46 22.01 -0.81 12.40
N ALA A 47 20.84 -0.39 12.90
CA ALA A 47 20.71 0.28 14.20
C ALA A 47 20.68 -0.70 15.39
N GLU A 48 20.83 -2.01 15.15
CA GLU A 48 20.82 -3.06 16.17
C GLU A 48 19.55 -3.03 17.05
N LEU A 49 18.40 -2.70 16.44
CA LEU A 49 17.12 -2.74 17.14
C LEU A 49 16.74 -4.19 17.46
N ASP A 50 16.27 -4.41 18.68
CA ASP A 50 15.71 -5.69 19.12
C ASP A 50 14.45 -6.02 18.32
N PRO A 51 14.45 -7.07 17.46
CA PRO A 51 13.31 -7.39 16.61
C PRO A 51 12.04 -7.71 17.40
N SER A 52 12.16 -8.15 18.66
CA SER A 52 11.01 -8.44 19.53
C SER A 52 10.23 -7.18 19.93
N LYS A 53 10.79 -5.98 19.67
CA LYS A 53 10.16 -4.68 19.91
C LYS A 53 9.56 -4.06 18.66
N ILE A 54 9.56 -4.77 17.53
CA ILE A 54 9.04 -4.32 16.26
C ILE A 54 7.76 -5.10 15.96
N ASN A 55 6.65 -4.38 15.79
CA ASN A 55 5.40 -4.95 15.30
C ASN A 55 5.09 -4.38 13.92
N PHE A 56 4.81 -5.27 12.97
CA PHE A 56 4.40 -4.90 11.62
C PHE A 56 2.87 -4.88 11.52
N GLY A 57 2.34 -3.73 11.10
CA GLY A 57 0.94 -3.55 10.79
C GLY A 57 0.61 -4.13 9.42
N VAL A 58 -0.43 -4.97 9.37
CA VAL A 58 -0.99 -5.52 8.13
C VAL A 58 -2.31 -4.79 7.83
N ALA A 59 -2.47 -4.31 6.60
CA ALA A 59 -3.70 -3.67 6.17
C ALA A 59 -4.80 -4.70 5.89
N LEU A 60 -6.00 -4.45 6.43
CA LEU A 60 -7.23 -5.15 6.05
C LEU A 60 -8.05 -4.32 5.05
N TYR A 61 -7.35 -3.69 4.10
CA TYR A 61 -7.92 -2.91 3.01
C TYR A 61 -6.93 -2.83 1.84
N GLY A 62 -7.44 -2.49 0.66
CA GLY A 62 -6.72 -2.27 -0.60
C GLY A 62 -6.59 -0.80 -0.95
N ARG A 63 -5.50 -0.43 -1.64
CA ARG A 63 -5.43 0.78 -2.46
C ARG A 63 -5.75 0.41 -3.91
N GLY A 64 -6.69 1.13 -4.51
CA GLY A 64 -7.20 0.84 -5.84
C GLY A 64 -6.96 1.98 -6.84
N TYR A 65 -6.89 1.61 -8.11
CA TYR A 65 -6.61 2.51 -9.22
C TYR A 65 -7.69 2.39 -10.30
N THR A 66 -7.92 3.47 -11.03
CA THR A 66 -8.63 3.40 -12.32
C THR A 66 -7.59 3.39 -13.43
N VAL A 67 -7.41 2.23 -14.07
CA VAL A 67 -6.45 2.06 -15.18
C VAL A 67 -6.84 2.88 -16.41
N THR A 68 -5.84 3.33 -17.17
CA THR A 68 -6.05 4.10 -18.40
C THR A 68 -6.51 3.21 -19.56
N ASP A 69 -6.03 1.97 -19.60
CA ASP A 69 -6.39 0.96 -20.59
C ASP A 69 -6.94 -0.29 -19.87
N GLN A 70 -8.17 -0.69 -20.19
CA GLN A 70 -8.81 -1.86 -19.58
C GLN A 70 -8.14 -3.18 -19.95
N SER A 71 -7.34 -3.22 -21.03
CA SER A 71 -6.53 -4.38 -21.39
C SER A 71 -5.26 -4.52 -20.56
N CYS A 72 -4.89 -3.51 -19.75
CA CYS A 72 -3.77 -3.50 -18.83
C CYS A 72 -4.28 -3.31 -17.39
N ASN A 73 -4.46 -4.41 -16.66
CA ASN A 73 -5.03 -4.43 -15.30
C ASN A 73 -4.09 -5.03 -14.23
N ASP A 74 -2.79 -5.03 -14.51
CA ASP A 74 -1.73 -5.54 -13.62
C ASP A 74 -0.86 -4.40 -13.06
N LEU A 75 0.14 -4.78 -12.24
CA LEU A 75 1.23 -3.89 -11.87
C LEU A 75 1.91 -3.28 -13.11
N GLU A 76 2.54 -2.12 -12.94
CA GLU A 76 3.23 -1.36 -14.01
C GLU A 76 2.30 -0.75 -15.09
N CYS A 77 1.01 -1.08 -15.09
CA CYS A 77 0.03 -0.41 -15.94
C CYS A 77 -0.16 1.06 -15.54
N SER A 78 -0.48 1.92 -16.51
CA SER A 78 -0.78 3.32 -16.23
C SER A 78 -2.19 3.49 -15.66
N PHE A 79 -2.33 4.38 -14.69
CA PHE A 79 -3.63 4.79 -14.13
C PHE A 79 -3.95 6.27 -14.41
N LYS A 80 -5.22 6.63 -14.28
CA LYS A 80 -5.70 8.02 -14.42
C LYS A 80 -6.27 8.63 -13.14
N GLY A 81 -6.39 7.84 -12.08
CA GLY A 81 -6.81 8.29 -10.77
C GLY A 81 -7.09 7.13 -9.82
N PRO A 82 -7.69 7.42 -8.65
CA PRO A 82 -8.11 6.39 -7.70
C PRO A 82 -9.19 5.47 -8.29
N SER A 83 -9.36 4.28 -7.73
CA SER A 83 -10.57 3.46 -7.95
C SER A 83 -11.80 4.17 -7.39
N ASN A 84 -12.98 3.81 -7.90
CA ASN A 84 -14.24 4.29 -7.32
C ASN A 84 -14.37 3.84 -5.86
N ALA A 85 -15.00 4.66 -5.04
CA ALA A 85 -15.36 4.34 -3.67
C ALA A 85 -16.19 3.05 -3.57
N GLY A 86 -15.82 2.20 -2.60
CA GLY A 86 -16.64 1.07 -2.18
C GLY A 86 -17.92 1.52 -1.46
N VAL A 87 -18.95 0.65 -1.44
CA VAL A 87 -20.27 0.97 -0.87
C VAL A 87 -20.20 1.24 0.63
N CYS A 88 -19.31 0.57 1.35
CA CYS A 88 -19.13 0.69 2.80
C CYS A 88 -18.02 1.67 3.16
N THR A 89 -16.83 1.56 2.55
CA THR A 89 -15.70 2.45 2.86
C THR A 89 -15.95 3.87 2.38
N ASN A 90 -16.72 4.04 1.28
CA ASN A 90 -17.14 5.32 0.72
C ASN A 90 -16.00 6.35 0.55
N SER A 91 -14.83 5.87 0.13
CA SER A 91 -13.65 6.68 -0.16
C SER A 91 -13.02 6.19 -1.44
N ASP A 92 -12.81 7.09 -2.40
CA ASP A 92 -12.09 6.75 -3.64
C ASP A 92 -10.67 6.26 -3.31
N GLY A 93 -10.22 5.26 -4.07
CA GLY A 93 -8.88 4.70 -3.98
C GLY A 93 -8.65 3.79 -2.77
N VAL A 94 -9.69 3.50 -1.98
CA VAL A 94 -9.64 2.61 -0.81
C VAL A 94 -10.83 1.67 -0.81
N MET A 95 -10.58 0.41 -0.47
CA MET A 95 -11.63 -0.57 -0.28
C MET A 95 -11.26 -1.53 0.84
N SER A 96 -12.19 -1.83 1.74
CA SER A 96 -11.93 -2.80 2.82
C SER A 96 -11.71 -4.21 2.25
N LEU A 97 -11.04 -5.08 3.01
CA LEU A 97 -10.87 -6.48 2.60
C LEU A 97 -12.21 -7.16 2.30
N VAL A 98 -13.23 -6.90 3.11
CA VAL A 98 -14.58 -7.47 2.91
C VAL A 98 -15.22 -7.00 1.61
N GLU A 99 -15.09 -5.73 1.26
CA GLU A 99 -15.59 -5.22 -0.02
C GLU A 99 -14.80 -5.76 -1.21
N ILE A 100 -13.48 -5.96 -1.06
CA ILE A 100 -12.64 -6.60 -2.08
C ILE A 100 -13.10 -8.04 -2.30
N ASP A 101 -13.22 -8.83 -1.22
CA ASP A 101 -13.65 -10.23 -1.30
C ASP A 101 -15.00 -10.36 -2.04
N GLN A 102 -15.95 -9.46 -1.78
CA GLN A 102 -17.24 -9.40 -2.48
C GLN A 102 -17.15 -9.07 -3.97
N LEU A 103 -16.05 -8.47 -4.45
CA LEU A 103 -15.85 -8.16 -5.87
C LEU A 103 -15.16 -9.30 -6.65
N VAL A 104 -14.36 -10.12 -5.97
CA VAL A 104 -13.58 -11.20 -6.62
C VAL A 104 -14.24 -12.58 -6.55
N GLU A 105 -15.24 -12.76 -5.67
CA GLU A 105 -16.14 -13.92 -5.65
C GLU A 105 -17.18 -13.89 -6.79
#